data_AF-A0A4W6D403-F1
#
_entry.id   AF-A0A4W6D403-F1
#
_cell.length_a   1.000
_cell.length_b   1.000
_cell.length_c   1.000
_cell.angle_alpha   90.00
_cell.angle_beta   90.00
_cell.angle_gamma   90.00
#
_symmetry.space_group_name_H-M   'P 1'
#
loop_
_entity.id
_entity.type
_entity.pdbx_description
1 polymer ?
#
loop_
_entity_poly.entity_id
_entity_poly.type
_entity_poly.pdbx_seq_one_letter_code
_entity_poly.pdbx_strand_id
1 'polypeptide(L)'
;MPAVHHKLLLEEALQDSPQTRSLLSVFEEDSGMLTDYTNKLLQSMQRVFGAQSEMGLATEQLSQQLLEYEKKNFALGKGDEEVITTLQSFAKTVGEVRPAVLLFYVILHLHSAAMVKYSRLPKKKENEKVLKADLVKEVAYTRRKQHQASLQYYCALNALQYRKRVAMLEPMLGYTQAQISFFKKGIELVSKKMDNFLSSVSNMTQSIQAQLDTEAEAMRAAQRELLSVEDTVYMPDKDTEPVNRTLIQKAGYLNIRNKTGLVTTAWDRLYFFTQGGNLMCQPRGAVAGGMVLDLDNSSVMAVECEDRRYCFQITSPSGKTSMILQAESKKEYEEVSAVAIRLNQTAIQAVTPITSFEKRQEGSPNPDRAKPGGVHATSSGSQKSGAAPEPEDLIAPGTPIQFDIMLPASEFQDQNRAGGRRTNPFGETDDDCSTESDDSLLQQVFAVRFLGSMAVRCGDNQEVIYEAMRQVLAARAIHNIFRTTESHLMVTSSNLRLIDPQTQVTRISFQLGEVCQFAAHQENGRLMGFVVEGRDWSDGDEEGEPSFSAFVFESNTEGEKICYTISLAKDITEAKKDPEALAQLMKNMPLTNDGKFLLLEPETGDITNGAGQEDLESEA
;
A
#
# COMPACT_ATOMS: atom_id res chain seq x y z
N MET A 1 -1.43 62.19 -34.16
CA MET A 1 -2.66 63.01 -34.29
C MET A 1 -3.81 62.30 -33.59
N PRO A 2 -4.77 62.99 -32.98
CA PRO A 2 -6.04 62.37 -32.58
C PRO A 2 -6.77 61.87 -33.83
N ALA A 3 -7.31 60.65 -33.80
CA ALA A 3 -8.17 60.19 -34.88
C ALA A 3 -9.44 61.04 -34.94
N VAL A 4 -9.93 61.37 -36.14
CA VAL A 4 -11.18 62.13 -36.31
C VAL A 4 -12.34 61.22 -35.91
N HIS A 5 -12.72 61.30 -34.63
CA HIS A 5 -13.87 60.60 -34.07
C HIS A 5 -15.14 61.11 -34.74
N HIS A 6 -15.61 60.35 -35.73
CA HIS A 6 -16.94 60.55 -36.30
C HIS A 6 -17.95 60.36 -35.15
N LYS A 7 -18.86 61.32 -35.01
CA LYS A 7 -19.73 61.45 -33.83
C LYS A 7 -21.10 61.94 -34.29
N LEU A 8 -22.15 61.29 -33.83
CA LEU A 8 -23.53 61.75 -34.07
C LEU A 8 -23.76 63.07 -33.32
N LEU A 9 -24.09 64.12 -34.07
CA LEU A 9 -24.34 65.45 -33.53
C LEU A 9 -25.69 65.48 -32.79
N LEU A 10 -25.67 65.92 -31.54
CA LEU A 10 -26.85 65.91 -30.68
C LEU A 10 -27.84 67.04 -31.02
N GLU A 11 -27.34 68.13 -31.60
CA GLU A 11 -28.16 69.26 -32.05
C GLU A 11 -29.05 68.91 -33.26
N GLU A 12 -28.56 68.07 -34.19
CA GLU A 12 -29.33 67.58 -35.33
C GLU A 12 -30.47 66.63 -34.93
N ALA A 13 -30.41 66.02 -33.74
CA ALA A 13 -31.35 64.99 -33.27
C ALA A 13 -32.80 65.49 -33.06
N LEU A 14 -33.07 66.80 -33.23
CA LEU A 14 -34.43 67.37 -33.30
C LEU A 14 -34.90 67.61 -34.73
N GLN A 15 -33.97 67.88 -35.65
CA GLN A 15 -34.24 68.15 -37.07
C GLN A 15 -34.49 66.87 -37.87
N ASP A 16 -33.91 65.75 -37.41
CA ASP A 16 -34.15 64.38 -37.91
C ASP A 16 -33.95 64.26 -39.44
N SER A 17 -32.90 64.91 -39.95
CA SER A 17 -32.68 65.06 -41.39
C SER A 17 -32.34 63.74 -42.08
N PRO A 18 -32.62 63.57 -43.39
CA PRO A 18 -32.20 62.40 -44.16
C PRO A 18 -30.68 62.16 -44.09
N GLN A 19 -29.88 63.22 -44.01
CA GLN A 19 -28.42 63.16 -43.84
C GLN A 19 -28.04 62.59 -42.47
N THR A 20 -28.64 63.12 -41.39
CA THR A 20 -28.44 62.63 -40.02
C THR A 20 -28.88 61.17 -39.88
N ARG A 21 -29.97 60.77 -40.56
CA ARG A 21 -30.44 59.38 -40.64
C ARG A 21 -29.50 58.47 -41.42
N SER A 22 -28.95 58.92 -42.54
CA SER A 22 -27.96 58.16 -43.30
C SER A 22 -26.63 58.00 -42.57
N LEU A 23 -26.27 58.93 -41.67
CA LEU A 23 -25.13 58.76 -40.76
C LEU A 23 -25.47 57.80 -39.62
N LEU A 24 -26.69 57.87 -39.08
CA LEU A 24 -27.16 56.95 -38.03
C LEU A 24 -27.11 55.49 -38.48
N SER A 25 -27.57 55.18 -39.70
CA SER A 25 -27.56 53.81 -40.22
C SER A 25 -26.14 53.22 -40.35
N VAL A 26 -25.12 54.05 -40.59
CA VAL A 26 -23.71 53.61 -40.61
C VAL A 26 -23.20 53.27 -39.19
N PHE A 27 -23.67 53.98 -38.15
CA PHE A 27 -23.39 53.61 -36.76
C PHE A 27 -24.16 52.35 -36.33
N GLU A 28 -25.37 52.13 -36.86
CA GLU A 28 -26.15 50.90 -36.65
C GLU A 28 -25.46 49.69 -37.30
N GLU A 29 -24.94 49.84 -38.53
CA GLU A 29 -24.17 48.82 -39.26
C GLU A 29 -22.85 48.46 -38.56
N ASP A 30 -22.06 49.47 -38.13
CA ASP A 30 -20.84 49.28 -37.32
C ASP A 30 -21.13 48.59 -35.98
N SER A 31 -22.26 48.91 -35.34
CA SER A 31 -22.71 48.21 -34.12
C SER A 31 -23.11 46.74 -34.39
N GLY A 32 -23.67 46.45 -35.56
CA GLY A 32 -23.96 45.07 -36.01
C GLY A 32 -22.68 44.27 -36.23
N MET A 33 -21.78 44.78 -37.07
CA MET A 33 -20.48 44.15 -37.36
C MET A 33 -19.64 43.94 -36.09
N LEU A 34 -19.64 44.91 -35.16
CA LEU A 34 -19.00 44.77 -33.87
C LEU A 34 -19.56 43.59 -33.07
N THR A 35 -20.88 43.42 -33.06
CA THR A 35 -21.57 42.34 -32.30
C THR A 35 -21.19 40.97 -32.86
N ASP A 36 -21.20 40.81 -34.18
CA ASP A 36 -20.78 39.57 -34.84
C ASP A 36 -19.30 39.25 -34.59
N TYR A 37 -18.44 40.27 -34.53
CA TYR A 37 -17.03 40.09 -34.21
C TYR A 37 -16.82 39.74 -32.73
N THR A 38 -17.50 40.40 -31.77
CA THR A 38 -17.40 40.04 -30.35
C THR A 38 -17.84 38.62 -30.08
N ASN A 39 -18.89 38.14 -30.76
CA ASN A 39 -19.37 36.76 -30.63
C ASN A 39 -18.32 35.73 -31.12
N LYS A 40 -17.68 35.98 -32.26
CA LYS A 40 -16.61 35.12 -32.80
C LYS A 40 -15.35 35.14 -31.92
N LEU A 41 -14.99 36.31 -31.38
CA LEU A 41 -13.88 36.45 -30.44
C LEU A 41 -14.16 35.71 -29.13
N LEU A 42 -15.36 35.83 -28.57
CA LEU A 42 -15.78 35.13 -27.35
C LEU A 42 -15.71 33.61 -27.52
N GLN A 43 -16.24 33.07 -28.62
CA GLN A 43 -16.13 31.63 -28.94
C GLN A 43 -14.67 31.17 -29.04
N SER A 44 -13.80 32.00 -29.63
CA SER A 44 -12.37 31.71 -29.74
C SER A 44 -11.67 31.70 -28.37
N MET A 45 -11.95 32.67 -27.50
CA MET A 45 -11.42 32.70 -26.13
C MET A 45 -11.96 31.56 -25.26
N GLN A 46 -13.24 31.21 -25.40
CA GLN A 46 -13.85 30.05 -24.73
C GLN A 46 -13.19 28.73 -25.14
N ARG A 47 -12.82 28.58 -26.43
CA ARG A 47 -12.09 27.40 -26.90
C ARG A 47 -10.67 27.31 -26.33
N VAL A 48 -9.95 28.43 -26.23
CA VAL A 48 -8.62 28.49 -25.58
C VAL A 48 -8.73 28.14 -24.10
N PHE A 49 -9.72 28.69 -23.39
CA PHE A 49 -9.99 28.39 -21.98
C PHE A 49 -10.32 26.91 -21.76
N GLY A 50 -11.19 26.33 -22.59
CA GLY A 50 -11.52 24.91 -22.54
C GLY A 50 -10.29 24.02 -22.72
N ALA A 51 -9.46 24.29 -23.74
CA ALA A 51 -8.23 23.54 -23.96
C ALA A 51 -7.24 23.62 -22.78
N GLN A 52 -7.13 24.78 -22.12
CA GLN A 52 -6.30 24.93 -20.92
C GLN A 52 -6.87 24.14 -19.72
N SER A 53 -8.20 24.07 -19.59
CA SER A 53 -8.88 23.29 -18.55
C SER A 53 -8.71 21.79 -18.75
N GLU A 54 -8.89 21.29 -19.97
CA GLU A 54 -8.67 19.88 -20.33
C GLU A 54 -7.21 19.46 -20.11
N MET A 55 -6.25 20.32 -20.43
CA MET A 55 -4.82 20.07 -20.14
C MET A 55 -4.58 19.90 -18.63
N GLY A 56 -5.22 20.73 -17.79
CA GLY A 56 -5.15 20.59 -16.33
C GLY A 56 -5.67 19.23 -15.86
N LEU A 57 -6.86 18.85 -16.30
CA LEU A 57 -7.49 17.56 -15.95
C LEU A 57 -6.68 16.36 -16.44
N ALA A 58 -6.17 16.39 -17.67
CA ALA A 58 -5.36 15.31 -18.23
C ALA A 58 -4.02 15.13 -17.47
N THR A 59 -3.41 16.23 -17.02
CA THR A 59 -2.16 16.15 -16.24
C THR A 59 -2.42 15.69 -14.79
N GLU A 60 -3.56 16.06 -14.20
CA GLU A 60 -4.01 15.54 -12.90
C GLU A 60 -4.31 14.03 -12.96
N GLN A 61 -4.98 13.56 -14.03
CA GLN A 61 -5.20 12.12 -14.28
C GLN A 61 -3.89 11.35 -14.49
N LEU A 62 -2.92 11.92 -15.21
CA LEU A 62 -1.59 11.32 -15.37
C LEU A 62 -0.89 11.17 -14.02
N SER A 63 -0.88 12.22 -13.18
CA SER A 63 -0.29 12.18 -11.84
C SER A 63 -0.94 11.08 -10.97
N GLN A 64 -2.27 11.00 -10.97
CA GLN A 64 -3.01 9.93 -10.28
C GLN A 64 -2.63 8.53 -10.78
N GLN A 65 -2.54 8.34 -12.11
CA GLN A 65 -2.23 7.04 -12.69
C GLN A 65 -0.81 6.54 -12.37
N LEU A 66 0.16 7.45 -12.21
CA LEU A 66 1.52 7.12 -11.76
C LEU A 66 1.55 6.73 -10.28
N LEU A 67 0.78 7.42 -9.42
CA LEU A 67 0.60 7.06 -8.00
C LEU A 67 -0.20 5.75 -7.79
N GLU A 68 -0.91 5.26 -8.81
CA GLU A 68 -1.51 3.93 -8.79
C GLU A 68 -0.53 2.81 -9.13
N TYR A 69 0.61 3.08 -9.77
CA TYR A 69 1.61 2.05 -10.09
C TYR A 69 2.19 1.42 -8.82
N GLU A 70 2.52 2.24 -7.81
CA GLU A 70 2.94 1.82 -6.47
C GLU A 70 1.95 0.83 -5.81
N LYS A 71 0.65 0.99 -6.09
CA LYS A 71 -0.42 0.17 -5.51
C LYS A 71 -0.63 -1.15 -6.25
N LYS A 72 0.14 -1.44 -7.30
CA LYS A 72 0.12 -2.72 -8.03
C LYS A 72 1.12 -3.69 -7.41
N ASN A 73 0.61 -4.61 -6.58
CA ASN A 73 1.39 -5.74 -6.07
C ASN A 73 1.76 -6.71 -7.20
N PHE A 74 2.82 -6.41 -7.95
CA PHE A 74 3.44 -7.33 -8.90
C PHE A 74 4.20 -8.43 -8.13
N ALA A 75 3.84 -9.69 -8.36
CA ALA A 75 4.35 -10.83 -7.58
C ALA A 75 5.89 -11.05 -7.65
N LEU A 76 6.58 -10.35 -8.57
CA LEU A 76 8.04 -10.38 -8.74
C LEU A 76 8.70 -9.00 -8.55
N GLY A 77 7.93 -7.94 -8.29
CA GLY A 77 8.40 -6.54 -8.26
C GLY A 77 9.14 -6.10 -6.99
N LYS A 78 9.84 -7.01 -6.31
CA LYS A 78 10.62 -6.68 -5.10
C LYS A 78 11.95 -6.01 -5.48
N GLY A 79 11.86 -4.74 -5.85
CA GLY A 79 13.02 -3.89 -6.22
C GLY A 79 12.66 -2.48 -6.72
N ASP A 80 11.41 -2.22 -7.12
CA ASP A 80 10.98 -0.99 -7.81
C ASP A 80 10.97 0.32 -6.94
N GLU A 81 11.56 0.35 -5.73
CA GLU A 81 11.47 1.53 -4.84
C GLU A 81 12.10 2.81 -5.42
N GLU A 82 13.20 2.69 -6.19
CA GLU A 82 13.79 3.83 -6.93
C GLU A 82 12.86 4.35 -8.03
N VAL A 83 12.04 3.47 -8.63
CA VAL A 83 11.04 3.83 -9.64
C VAL A 83 9.81 4.47 -8.97
N ILE A 84 9.34 3.92 -7.86
CA ILE A 84 8.19 4.42 -7.09
C ILE A 84 8.48 5.83 -6.55
N THR A 85 9.62 6.04 -5.89
CA THR A 85 10.04 7.36 -5.38
C THR A 85 10.25 8.37 -6.52
N THR A 86 10.78 7.91 -7.67
CA THR A 86 10.87 8.71 -8.90
C THR A 86 9.49 9.17 -9.39
N LEU A 87 8.51 8.28 -9.44
CA LEU A 87 7.13 8.60 -9.86
C LEU A 87 6.43 9.54 -8.87
N GLN A 88 6.59 9.33 -7.57
CA GLN A 88 6.04 10.20 -6.52
C GLN A 88 6.56 11.64 -6.65
N SER A 89 7.86 11.82 -6.88
CA SER A 89 8.49 13.13 -7.10
C SER A 89 7.85 13.88 -8.27
N PHE A 90 7.74 13.22 -9.43
CA PHE A 90 7.14 13.79 -10.64
C PHE A 90 5.64 14.10 -10.46
N ALA A 91 4.87 13.17 -9.87
CA ALA A 91 3.45 13.34 -9.58
C ALA A 91 3.16 14.55 -8.68
N LYS A 92 4.04 14.81 -7.70
CA LYS A 92 3.96 15.97 -6.81
C LYS A 92 4.19 17.30 -7.54
N THR A 93 5.27 17.41 -8.34
CA THR A 93 5.55 18.63 -9.13
C THR A 93 4.41 18.97 -10.11
N VAL A 94 3.73 17.96 -10.65
CA VAL A 94 2.55 18.14 -11.51
C VAL A 94 1.34 18.72 -10.76
N GLY A 95 1.07 18.27 -9.54
CA GLY A 95 -0.11 18.70 -8.76
C GLY A 95 -0.11 20.19 -8.39
N GLU A 96 1.07 20.80 -8.29
CA GLU A 96 1.26 22.20 -7.86
C GLU A 96 0.86 23.25 -8.90
N VAL A 97 0.50 22.85 -10.14
CA VAL A 97 0.09 23.76 -11.23
C VAL A 97 -1.33 24.33 -11.03
N ARG A 98 -2.17 23.65 -10.24
CA ARG A 98 -3.62 23.95 -10.10
C ARG A 98 -4.01 25.36 -9.61
N PRO A 99 -3.30 26.05 -8.69
CA PRO A 99 -3.76 27.32 -8.11
C PRO A 99 -3.94 28.47 -9.11
N ALA A 100 -3.20 28.48 -10.22
CA ALA A 100 -3.23 29.57 -11.20
C ALA A 100 -4.54 29.66 -12.01
N VAL A 101 -5.27 28.54 -12.17
CA VAL A 101 -6.47 28.47 -13.03
C VAL A 101 -7.74 28.91 -12.30
N LEU A 102 -7.82 28.65 -10.98
CA LEU A 102 -9.04 28.85 -10.20
C LEU A 102 -9.44 30.33 -10.05
N LEU A 103 -8.44 31.24 -10.00
CA LEU A 103 -8.66 32.67 -9.80
C LEU A 103 -9.38 33.35 -10.99
N PHE A 104 -9.27 32.79 -12.20
CA PHE A 104 -9.94 33.30 -13.41
C PHE A 104 -11.46 33.00 -13.41
N TYR A 105 -11.86 31.88 -12.81
CA TYR A 105 -13.26 31.41 -12.80
C TYR A 105 -14.21 32.39 -12.08
N VAL A 106 -13.74 33.03 -11.01
CA VAL A 106 -14.55 33.90 -10.14
C VAL A 106 -15.02 35.18 -10.85
N ILE A 107 -14.17 35.76 -11.70
CA ILE A 107 -14.43 37.06 -12.35
C ILE A 107 -15.40 36.90 -13.53
N LEU A 108 -15.21 35.86 -14.36
CA LEU A 108 -16.04 35.63 -15.54
C LEU A 108 -17.51 35.35 -15.18
N HIS A 109 -17.74 34.67 -14.05
CA HIS A 109 -19.08 34.25 -13.63
C HIS A 109 -19.95 35.40 -13.07
N LEU A 110 -19.33 36.48 -12.56
CA LEU A 110 -20.04 37.63 -12.00
C LEU A 110 -20.70 38.52 -13.08
N HIS A 111 -20.10 38.61 -14.26
CA HIS A 111 -20.58 39.50 -15.33
C HIS A 111 -21.91 39.03 -15.96
N SER A 112 -22.05 37.71 -16.18
CA SER A 112 -23.23 37.11 -16.80
C SER A 112 -24.52 37.35 -15.99
N ALA A 113 -24.43 37.32 -14.65
CA ALA A 113 -25.56 37.48 -13.74
C ALA A 113 -26.22 38.87 -13.78
N ALA A 114 -25.51 39.91 -14.23
CA ALA A 114 -26.02 41.28 -14.27
C ALA A 114 -26.96 41.53 -15.46
N MET A 115 -26.62 41.00 -16.64
CA MET A 115 -27.34 41.29 -17.90
C MET A 115 -28.79 40.77 -17.91
N VAL A 116 -29.05 39.64 -17.24
CA VAL A 116 -30.37 38.99 -17.19
C VAL A 116 -31.42 39.81 -16.42
N LYS A 117 -31.00 40.71 -15.51
CA LYS A 117 -31.92 41.55 -14.72
C LYS A 117 -32.39 42.82 -15.43
N TYR A 118 -31.71 43.24 -16.50
CA TYR A 118 -32.06 44.49 -17.23
C TYR A 118 -33.20 44.32 -18.25
N SER A 119 -33.42 43.10 -18.74
CA SER A 119 -34.21 42.83 -19.96
C SER A 119 -35.72 42.64 -19.77
N ARG A 120 -36.30 42.97 -18.60
CA ARG A 120 -37.69 42.59 -18.22
C ARG A 120 -38.59 43.75 -17.74
N LEU A 121 -38.68 44.87 -18.46
CA LEU A 121 -39.56 46.01 -18.11
C LEU A 121 -40.59 46.40 -19.21
N PRO A 122 -41.91 46.18 -19.01
CA PRO A 122 -42.99 46.55 -19.95
C PRO A 122 -43.38 48.05 -20.01
N LYS A 123 -44.26 48.45 -20.96
CA LYS A 123 -44.65 49.87 -21.25
C LYS A 123 -46.07 50.05 -21.86
N LYS A 124 -46.75 51.16 -21.49
CA LYS A 124 -47.79 51.94 -22.25
C LYS A 124 -49.20 51.34 -22.50
N LYS A 125 -50.23 52.10 -23.00
CA LYS A 125 -50.44 53.59 -23.15
C LYS A 125 -51.58 54.06 -22.19
N GLU A 126 -52.85 54.41 -22.45
CA GLU A 126 -53.66 55.12 -23.50
C GLU A 126 -54.95 55.70 -22.80
N ASN A 127 -55.92 56.48 -23.33
CA ASN A 127 -56.31 56.97 -24.68
C ASN A 127 -56.90 58.41 -24.64
N GLU A 128 -57.60 58.89 -25.68
CA GLU A 128 -57.64 60.31 -26.08
C GLU A 128 -59.02 60.77 -26.65
N LYS A 129 -59.57 61.97 -26.28
CA LYS A 129 -60.84 62.45 -26.90
C LYS A 129 -61.36 63.93 -26.85
N VAL A 130 -60.75 65.02 -26.36
CA VAL A 130 -59.35 65.40 -26.13
C VAL A 130 -58.61 65.63 -27.47
N LEU A 131 -58.26 64.58 -28.24
CA LEU A 131 -58.15 64.40 -29.73
C LEU A 131 -57.81 65.52 -30.75
N LYS A 132 -57.51 66.76 -30.38
CA LYS A 132 -57.06 67.80 -31.32
C LYS A 132 -56.16 68.84 -30.66
N ALA A 133 -56.55 69.32 -29.49
CA ALA A 133 -55.63 70.05 -28.62
C ALA A 133 -54.50 69.14 -28.16
N ASP A 134 -54.79 67.86 -27.87
CA ASP A 134 -53.80 66.81 -27.60
C ASP A 134 -53.52 65.87 -28.76
N LEU A 135 -54.10 66.06 -29.96
CA LEU A 135 -53.38 65.59 -31.16
C LEU A 135 -52.14 66.50 -31.38
N VAL A 136 -52.28 67.81 -31.15
CA VAL A 136 -51.13 68.74 -31.17
C VAL A 136 -50.20 68.52 -29.98
N LYS A 137 -50.71 68.32 -28.74
CA LYS A 137 -49.85 67.93 -27.62
C LYS A 137 -49.31 66.50 -27.76
N GLU A 138 -49.99 65.55 -28.40
CA GLU A 138 -49.42 64.21 -28.69
C GLU A 138 -48.35 64.33 -29.75
N VAL A 139 -48.53 65.10 -30.83
CA VAL A 139 -47.43 65.39 -31.78
C VAL A 139 -46.26 66.08 -31.08
N ALA A 140 -46.50 67.02 -30.17
CA ALA A 140 -45.44 67.63 -29.37
C ALA A 140 -44.80 66.67 -28.36
N TYR A 141 -45.58 65.79 -27.72
CA TYR A 141 -45.14 64.78 -26.75
C TYR A 141 -44.36 63.65 -27.42
N THR A 142 -44.85 63.14 -28.55
CA THR A 142 -44.19 62.14 -29.38
C THR A 142 -42.94 62.71 -30.03
N ARG A 143 -42.95 63.93 -30.58
CA ARG A 143 -41.72 64.61 -31.03
C ARG A 143 -40.73 64.83 -29.89
N ARG A 144 -41.19 65.24 -28.69
CA ARG A 144 -40.33 65.36 -27.49
C ARG A 144 -39.79 64.00 -27.04
N LYS A 145 -40.56 62.92 -27.16
CA LYS A 145 -40.14 61.55 -26.81
C LYS A 145 -39.23 60.91 -27.87
N GLN A 146 -39.45 61.21 -29.14
CA GLN A 146 -38.58 60.89 -30.28
C GLN A 146 -37.25 61.60 -30.09
N HIS A 147 -37.23 62.91 -29.92
CA HIS A 147 -36.01 63.67 -29.66
C HIS A 147 -35.28 63.20 -28.39
N GLN A 148 -36.01 62.95 -27.29
CA GLN A 148 -35.42 62.36 -26.06
C GLN A 148 -34.81 60.98 -26.32
N ALA A 149 -35.45 60.12 -27.11
CA ALA A 149 -34.93 58.80 -27.47
C ALA A 149 -33.73 58.89 -28.44
N SER A 150 -33.80 59.73 -29.47
CA SER A 150 -32.69 59.99 -30.40
C SER A 150 -31.46 60.53 -29.67
N LEU A 151 -31.63 61.49 -28.76
CA LEU A 151 -30.52 61.98 -27.92
C LEU A 151 -29.91 60.86 -27.06
N GLN A 152 -30.74 60.04 -26.40
CA GLN A 152 -30.26 58.89 -25.62
C GLN A 152 -29.53 57.87 -26.50
N TYR A 153 -30.02 57.62 -27.71
CA TYR A 153 -29.46 56.65 -28.65
C TYR A 153 -28.16 57.14 -29.28
N TYR A 154 -28.10 58.41 -29.72
CA TYR A 154 -26.89 59.03 -30.26
C TYR A 154 -25.80 59.11 -29.18
N CYS A 155 -26.16 59.42 -27.92
CA CYS A 155 -25.23 59.32 -26.79
C CYS A 155 -24.73 57.89 -26.56
N ALA A 156 -25.60 56.87 -26.65
CA ALA A 156 -25.21 55.47 -26.50
C ALA A 156 -24.25 55.00 -27.62
N LEU A 157 -24.56 55.30 -28.87
CA LEU A 157 -23.71 54.99 -30.04
C LEU A 157 -22.37 55.75 -30.00
N ASN A 158 -22.38 57.03 -29.62
CA ASN A 158 -21.16 57.80 -29.41
C ASN A 158 -20.29 57.22 -28.29
N ALA A 159 -20.88 56.73 -27.19
CA ALA A 159 -20.15 56.04 -26.12
C ALA A 159 -19.64 54.65 -26.54
N LEU A 160 -20.37 53.94 -27.40
CA LEU A 160 -19.99 52.64 -27.94
C LEU A 160 -18.68 52.71 -28.73
N GLN A 161 -18.43 53.79 -29.49
CA GLN A 161 -17.17 53.99 -30.23
C GLN A 161 -15.91 54.00 -29.34
N TYR A 162 -16.05 54.38 -28.06
CA TYR A 162 -14.96 54.29 -27.08
C TYR A 162 -14.95 52.93 -26.38
N ARG A 163 -16.12 52.46 -25.91
CA ARG A 163 -16.26 51.16 -25.21
C ARG A 163 -15.77 49.99 -26.05
N LYS A 164 -16.02 49.98 -27.37
CA LYS A 164 -15.59 48.90 -28.27
C LYS A 164 -14.07 48.77 -28.38
N ARG A 165 -13.30 49.83 -28.11
CA ARG A 165 -11.83 49.77 -28.05
C ARG A 165 -11.35 49.14 -26.74
N VAL A 166 -11.92 49.57 -25.60
CA VAL A 166 -11.57 49.03 -24.27
C VAL A 166 -11.90 47.53 -24.20
N ALA A 167 -13.12 47.15 -24.57
CA ALA A 167 -13.60 45.77 -24.53
C ALA A 167 -12.84 44.78 -25.45
N MET A 168 -12.04 45.27 -26.39
CA MET A 168 -11.14 44.45 -27.22
C MET A 168 -9.73 44.32 -26.64
N LEU A 169 -9.24 45.37 -25.97
CA LEU A 169 -7.88 45.40 -25.42
C LEU A 169 -7.79 44.75 -24.04
N GLU A 170 -8.79 44.96 -23.19
CA GLU A 170 -8.81 44.48 -21.80
C GLU A 170 -8.74 42.95 -21.69
N PRO A 171 -9.49 42.13 -22.47
CA PRO A 171 -9.35 40.67 -22.43
C PRO A 171 -8.00 40.17 -22.96
N MET A 172 -7.43 40.86 -23.96
CA MET A 172 -6.13 40.51 -24.54
C MET A 172 -4.97 40.81 -23.58
N LEU A 173 -5.06 41.94 -22.85
CA LEU A 173 -4.10 42.30 -21.80
C LEU A 173 -4.14 41.29 -20.66
N GLY A 174 -5.33 40.96 -20.13
CA GLY A 174 -5.50 39.97 -19.07
C GLY A 174 -4.98 38.58 -19.46
N TYR A 175 -5.29 38.12 -20.69
CA TYR A 175 -4.75 36.85 -21.21
C TYR A 175 -3.21 36.87 -21.30
N THR A 176 -2.63 37.96 -21.81
CA THR A 176 -1.16 38.10 -21.95
C THR A 176 -0.48 38.11 -20.58
N GLN A 177 -1.04 38.81 -19.60
CA GLN A 177 -0.54 38.82 -18.22
C GLN A 177 -0.64 37.42 -17.57
N ALA A 178 -1.76 36.71 -17.74
CA ALA A 178 -1.91 35.35 -17.24
C ALA A 178 -0.88 34.38 -17.83
N GLN A 179 -0.62 34.47 -19.15
CA GLN A 179 0.42 33.66 -19.81
C GLN A 179 1.83 33.99 -19.29
N ILE A 180 2.18 35.26 -19.10
CA ILE A 180 3.47 35.66 -18.53
C ILE A 180 3.66 35.08 -17.11
N SER A 181 2.62 35.13 -16.27
CA SER A 181 2.66 34.55 -14.92
C SER A 181 2.76 33.02 -14.95
N PHE A 182 2.02 32.35 -15.86
CA PHE A 182 2.08 30.91 -16.05
C PHE A 182 3.49 30.44 -16.44
N PHE A 183 4.11 31.04 -17.47
CA PHE A 183 5.46 30.67 -17.89
C PHE A 183 6.52 30.98 -16.82
N LYS A 184 6.40 32.09 -16.09
CA LYS A 184 7.30 32.38 -14.96
C LYS A 184 7.23 31.30 -13.88
N LYS A 185 6.02 30.94 -13.41
CA LYS A 185 5.85 29.90 -12.38
C LYS A 185 6.25 28.52 -12.91
N GLY A 186 5.99 28.22 -14.18
CA GLY A 186 6.43 26.98 -14.84
C GLY A 186 7.95 26.84 -14.86
N ILE A 187 8.69 27.89 -15.20
CA ILE A 187 10.17 27.88 -15.18
C ILE A 187 10.73 27.82 -13.75
N GLU A 188 10.03 28.40 -12.77
CA GLU A 188 10.39 28.30 -11.34
C GLU A 188 10.21 26.86 -10.80
N LEU A 189 9.13 26.17 -11.20
CA LEU A 189 8.88 24.77 -10.85
C LEU A 189 9.85 23.82 -11.58
N VAL A 190 10.01 24.01 -12.90
CA VAL A 190 11.00 23.30 -13.75
C VAL A 190 12.38 23.95 -13.58
N SER A 191 12.79 24.11 -12.32
CA SER A 191 14.14 24.53 -11.93
C SER A 191 15.16 23.40 -12.14
N LYS A 192 16.44 23.70 -11.88
CA LYS A 192 17.57 22.73 -11.92
C LYS A 192 17.35 21.43 -11.14
N LYS A 193 16.41 21.39 -10.19
CA LYS A 193 16.01 20.14 -9.52
C LYS A 193 15.45 19.12 -10.53
N MET A 194 14.70 19.57 -11.55
CA MET A 194 14.18 18.73 -12.62
C MET A 194 15.30 18.23 -13.55
N ASP A 195 16.27 19.08 -13.91
CA ASP A 195 17.41 18.67 -14.75
C ASP A 195 18.24 17.54 -14.09
N ASN A 196 18.52 17.70 -12.78
CA ASN A 196 19.21 16.67 -11.98
C ASN A 196 18.39 15.37 -11.88
N PHE A 197 17.07 15.48 -11.67
CA PHE A 197 16.15 14.35 -11.61
C PHE A 197 16.11 13.58 -12.94
N LEU A 198 15.90 14.27 -14.07
CA LEU A 198 15.90 13.67 -15.41
C LEU A 198 17.25 13.00 -15.74
N SER A 199 18.36 13.61 -15.32
CA SER A 199 19.69 13.01 -15.44
C SER A 199 19.83 11.72 -14.63
N SER A 200 19.32 11.71 -13.39
CA SER A 200 19.30 10.51 -12.54
C SER A 200 18.47 9.39 -13.16
N VAL A 201 17.26 9.68 -13.64
CA VAL A 201 16.37 8.73 -14.32
C VAL A 201 17.03 8.18 -15.59
N SER A 202 17.72 9.01 -16.37
CA SER A 202 18.48 8.56 -17.55
C SER A 202 19.61 7.60 -17.17
N ASN A 203 20.36 7.89 -16.10
CA ASN A 203 21.45 7.04 -15.62
C ASN A 203 20.93 5.70 -15.07
N MET A 204 19.85 5.72 -14.28
CA MET A 204 19.15 4.52 -13.79
C MET A 204 18.66 3.65 -14.96
N THR A 205 18.00 4.26 -15.96
CA THR A 205 17.54 3.55 -17.17
C THR A 205 18.72 2.90 -17.91
N GLN A 206 19.84 3.60 -18.07
CA GLN A 206 21.04 3.06 -18.71
C GLN A 206 21.69 1.93 -17.89
N SER A 207 21.68 2.02 -16.56
CA SER A 207 22.17 0.98 -15.65
C SER A 207 21.34 -0.30 -15.78
N ILE A 208 20.01 -0.19 -15.72
CA ILE A 208 19.07 -1.31 -15.91
C ILE A 208 19.26 -1.97 -17.28
N GLN A 209 19.42 -1.17 -18.34
CA GLN A 209 19.69 -1.69 -19.69
C GLN A 209 21.03 -2.47 -19.75
N ALA A 210 22.10 -1.93 -19.15
CA ALA A 210 23.40 -2.60 -19.13
C ALA A 210 23.40 -3.91 -18.29
N GLN A 211 22.65 -3.95 -17.19
CA GLN A 211 22.40 -5.18 -16.43
C GLN A 211 21.62 -6.19 -17.28
N LEU A 212 20.54 -5.76 -17.93
CA LEU A 212 19.72 -6.60 -18.81
C LEU A 212 20.53 -7.19 -19.97
N ASP A 213 21.40 -6.40 -20.62
CA ASP A 213 22.26 -6.89 -21.71
C ASP A 213 23.30 -7.92 -21.22
N THR A 214 23.84 -7.72 -20.01
CA THR A 214 24.79 -8.64 -19.36
C THR A 214 24.12 -9.97 -19.00
N GLU A 215 22.99 -9.92 -18.28
CA GLU A 215 22.20 -11.10 -17.90
C GLU A 215 21.64 -11.83 -19.13
N ALA A 216 21.21 -11.10 -20.16
CA ALA A 216 20.72 -11.71 -21.40
C ALA A 216 21.81 -12.50 -22.13
N GLU A 217 23.07 -12.05 -22.10
CA GLU A 217 24.17 -12.81 -22.72
C GLU A 217 24.64 -13.97 -21.83
N ALA A 218 24.64 -13.81 -20.51
CA ALA A 218 24.86 -14.92 -19.57
C ALA A 218 23.80 -16.03 -19.75
N MET A 219 22.52 -15.66 -19.86
CA MET A 219 21.43 -16.61 -20.16
C MET A 219 21.61 -17.28 -21.52
N ARG A 220 22.05 -16.58 -22.56
CA ARG A 220 22.34 -17.20 -23.88
C ARG A 220 23.55 -18.13 -23.83
N ALA A 221 24.55 -17.85 -23.01
CA ALA A 221 25.69 -18.75 -22.80
C ALA A 221 25.25 -20.03 -22.08
N ALA A 222 24.54 -19.92 -20.96
CA ALA A 222 23.99 -21.05 -20.23
C ALA A 222 23.01 -21.89 -21.09
N GLN A 223 22.19 -21.24 -21.91
CA GLN A 223 21.30 -21.92 -22.87
C GLN A 223 22.09 -22.73 -23.91
N ARG A 224 23.21 -22.19 -24.44
CA ARG A 224 24.08 -22.93 -25.38
C ARG A 224 24.73 -24.13 -24.70
N GLU A 225 25.19 -23.99 -23.46
CA GLU A 225 25.80 -25.08 -22.69
C GLU A 225 24.77 -26.19 -22.40
N LEU A 226 23.59 -25.86 -21.87
CA LEU A 226 22.53 -26.81 -21.57
C LEU A 226 21.94 -27.52 -22.80
N LEU A 227 22.12 -26.98 -24.00
CA LEU A 227 21.75 -27.58 -25.30
C LEU A 227 22.94 -28.25 -26.02
N SER A 228 24.12 -28.31 -25.40
CA SER A 228 25.31 -28.97 -25.95
C SER A 228 25.49 -30.42 -25.49
N VAL A 229 24.60 -30.91 -24.63
CA VAL A 229 24.56 -32.30 -24.16
C VAL A 229 24.15 -33.26 -25.30
N GLU A 230 24.56 -34.52 -25.21
CA GLU A 230 24.17 -35.54 -26.19
C GLU A 230 22.66 -35.84 -26.14
N ASP A 231 22.07 -36.18 -27.30
CA ASP A 231 20.67 -36.63 -27.43
C ASP A 231 20.32 -37.79 -26.48
N THR A 232 21.31 -38.58 -26.06
CA THR A 232 21.17 -39.68 -25.09
C THR A 232 20.53 -39.23 -23.78
N VAL A 233 20.76 -37.99 -23.34
CA VAL A 233 20.18 -37.37 -22.14
C VAL A 233 18.66 -37.15 -22.28
N TYR A 234 18.14 -37.01 -23.51
CA TYR A 234 16.72 -36.83 -23.79
C TYR A 234 16.00 -38.14 -24.16
N MET A 235 16.70 -39.27 -24.20
CA MET A 235 16.14 -40.57 -24.59
C MET A 235 15.82 -41.45 -23.36
N PRO A 236 14.55 -41.86 -23.14
CA PRO A 236 14.22 -42.79 -22.06
C PRO A 236 14.83 -44.17 -22.30
N ASP A 237 15.17 -44.86 -21.22
CA ASP A 237 15.91 -46.15 -21.23
C ASP A 237 17.30 -46.10 -21.91
N LYS A 238 17.93 -44.92 -21.99
CA LYS A 238 19.31 -44.72 -22.50
C LYS A 238 20.33 -44.22 -21.49
N ASP A 239 19.95 -44.09 -20.22
CA ASP A 239 20.88 -43.84 -19.11
C ASP A 239 22.13 -44.75 -19.18
N THR A 240 23.32 -44.14 -19.23
CA THR A 240 24.60 -44.83 -18.99
C THR A 240 24.88 -45.04 -17.51
N GLU A 241 24.32 -44.16 -16.66
CA GLU A 241 24.61 -44.11 -15.23
C GLU A 241 23.92 -45.22 -14.43
N PRO A 242 24.62 -45.86 -13.47
CA PRO A 242 24.08 -46.96 -12.68
C PRO A 242 22.93 -46.53 -11.77
N VAL A 243 22.00 -47.46 -11.51
CA VAL A 243 20.84 -47.29 -10.62
C VAL A 243 21.28 -46.96 -9.19
N ASN A 244 20.94 -45.77 -8.69
CA ASN A 244 21.31 -45.38 -7.34
C ASN A 244 20.30 -45.88 -6.28
N ARG A 245 20.66 -47.01 -5.64
CA ARG A 245 19.83 -47.65 -4.60
C ARG A 245 20.04 -47.12 -3.17
N THR A 246 20.91 -46.12 -2.95
CA THR A 246 21.16 -45.52 -1.61
C THR A 246 20.45 -44.17 -1.41
N LEU A 247 19.67 -43.72 -2.40
CA LEU A 247 18.82 -42.54 -2.30
C LEU A 247 17.84 -42.65 -1.11
N ILE A 248 17.72 -41.55 -0.35
CA ILE A 248 16.67 -41.33 0.66
C ILE A 248 15.54 -40.43 0.14
N GLN A 249 15.75 -39.77 -1.01
CA GLN A 249 14.80 -38.89 -1.65
C GLN A 249 14.87 -39.08 -3.17
N LYS A 250 13.73 -38.93 -3.85
CA LYS A 250 13.62 -38.86 -5.32
C LYS A 250 12.48 -37.90 -5.69
N ALA A 251 12.64 -37.23 -6.82
CA ALA A 251 11.57 -36.52 -7.50
C ALA A 251 11.55 -36.91 -8.98
N GLY A 252 10.42 -36.70 -9.66
CA GLY A 252 10.25 -37.02 -11.08
C GLY A 252 8.78 -36.98 -11.52
N TYR A 253 8.53 -37.14 -12.82
CA TYR A 253 7.17 -37.32 -13.33
C TYR A 253 6.79 -38.80 -13.33
N LEU A 254 5.63 -39.13 -12.78
CA LEU A 254 5.05 -40.47 -12.87
C LEU A 254 3.63 -40.37 -13.45
N ASN A 255 3.18 -41.40 -14.15
CA ASN A 255 1.77 -41.53 -14.50
C ASN A 255 1.04 -42.27 -13.36
N ILE A 256 0.01 -41.67 -12.78
CA ILE A 256 -0.86 -42.33 -11.78
C ILE A 256 -2.11 -42.91 -12.45
N ARG A 257 -2.47 -44.15 -12.10
CA ARG A 257 -3.67 -44.83 -12.60
C ARG A 257 -4.90 -44.45 -11.77
N ASN A 258 -5.82 -43.71 -12.37
CA ASN A 258 -7.08 -43.32 -11.77
C ASN A 258 -8.24 -44.22 -12.26
N LYS A 259 -9.11 -44.66 -11.34
CA LYS A 259 -10.32 -45.45 -11.66
C LYS A 259 -11.51 -44.50 -11.85
N THR A 260 -11.85 -44.21 -13.10
CA THR A 260 -12.89 -43.25 -13.49
C THR A 260 -14.25 -43.93 -13.64
N GLY A 261 -14.71 -44.59 -12.58
CA GLY A 261 -15.96 -45.36 -12.54
C GLY A 261 -15.75 -46.85 -12.29
N LEU A 262 -16.72 -47.67 -12.70
CA LEU A 262 -16.78 -49.10 -12.35
C LEU A 262 -15.88 -50.01 -13.22
N VAL A 263 -15.50 -49.55 -14.41
CA VAL A 263 -14.72 -50.32 -15.41
C VAL A 263 -13.64 -49.47 -16.09
N THR A 264 -13.89 -48.18 -16.28
CA THR A 264 -13.00 -47.22 -16.95
C THR A 264 -11.81 -46.80 -16.07
N THR A 265 -10.64 -46.67 -16.69
CA THR A 265 -9.40 -46.18 -16.09
C THR A 265 -8.78 -45.07 -16.93
N ALA A 266 -8.04 -44.18 -16.26
CA ALA A 266 -7.28 -43.08 -16.85
C ALA A 266 -5.86 -43.07 -16.27
N TRP A 267 -4.93 -42.38 -16.95
CA TRP A 267 -3.55 -42.24 -16.51
C TRP A 267 -3.09 -40.79 -16.65
N ASP A 268 -2.76 -40.17 -15.52
CA ASP A 268 -2.44 -38.75 -15.45
C ASP A 268 -0.96 -38.55 -15.08
N ARG A 269 -0.20 -37.81 -15.90
CA ARG A 269 1.23 -37.53 -15.65
C ARG A 269 1.37 -36.35 -14.69
N LEU A 270 1.76 -36.64 -13.45
CA LEU A 270 1.91 -35.65 -12.37
C LEU A 270 3.35 -35.68 -11.83
N TYR A 271 3.78 -34.61 -11.17
CA TYR A 271 5.11 -34.52 -10.58
C TYR A 271 5.08 -35.05 -9.14
N PHE A 272 5.84 -36.10 -8.86
CA PHE A 272 5.92 -36.73 -7.53
C PHE A 272 7.28 -36.46 -6.89
N PHE A 273 7.28 -36.30 -5.57
CA PHE A 273 8.50 -36.15 -4.78
C PHE A 273 8.33 -36.66 -3.35
N THR A 274 9.42 -37.14 -2.76
CA THR A 274 9.43 -37.64 -1.37
C THR A 274 9.89 -36.56 -0.40
N GLN A 275 9.12 -36.25 0.65
CA GLN A 275 9.44 -35.27 1.67
C GLN A 275 9.08 -35.82 3.07
N GLY A 276 10.08 -35.99 3.94
CA GLY A 276 9.88 -36.38 5.35
C GLY A 276 8.98 -37.62 5.53
N GLY A 277 9.38 -38.76 4.96
CA GLY A 277 8.59 -40.00 4.97
C GLY A 277 7.39 -40.03 4.00
N ASN A 278 6.92 -38.87 3.53
CA ASN A 278 5.69 -38.78 2.73
C ASN A 278 5.96 -38.70 1.22
N LEU A 279 5.03 -39.27 0.44
CA LEU A 279 4.94 -39.09 -1.01
C LEU A 279 4.00 -37.94 -1.34
N MET A 280 4.56 -36.89 -1.92
CA MET A 280 3.90 -35.67 -2.36
C MET A 280 3.65 -35.69 -3.86
N CYS A 281 2.62 -34.99 -4.32
CA CYS A 281 2.27 -34.83 -5.73
C CYS A 281 1.86 -33.40 -6.06
N GLN A 282 2.43 -32.85 -7.13
CA GLN A 282 2.13 -31.52 -7.66
C GLN A 282 1.65 -31.62 -9.12
N PRO A 283 0.38 -31.26 -9.41
CA PRO A 283 -0.08 -31.08 -10.78
C PRO A 283 0.64 -29.93 -11.48
N ARG A 284 0.86 -30.05 -12.80
CA ARG A 284 1.47 -28.98 -13.60
C ARG A 284 0.60 -27.72 -13.54
N GLY A 285 1.16 -26.63 -13.00
CA GLY A 285 0.46 -25.36 -12.82
C GLY A 285 -0.14 -25.15 -11.41
N ALA A 286 -0.08 -26.13 -10.52
CA ALA A 286 -0.38 -25.92 -9.11
C ALA A 286 0.81 -25.25 -8.40
N VAL A 287 0.54 -24.30 -7.50
CA VAL A 287 1.58 -23.55 -6.75
C VAL A 287 2.33 -24.44 -5.75
N ALA A 288 1.67 -25.44 -5.19
CA ALA A 288 2.25 -26.38 -4.23
C ALA A 288 1.76 -27.82 -4.50
N GLY A 289 2.54 -28.80 -4.05
CA GLY A 289 2.15 -30.21 -4.03
C GLY A 289 1.39 -30.59 -2.75
N GLY A 290 0.48 -31.56 -2.86
CA GLY A 290 -0.23 -32.17 -1.73
C GLY A 290 0.33 -33.54 -1.35
N MET A 291 0.20 -33.91 -0.08
CA MET A 291 0.50 -35.27 0.39
C MET A 291 -0.51 -36.27 -0.19
N VAL A 292 -0.04 -37.39 -0.74
CA VAL A 292 -0.91 -38.44 -1.32
C VAL A 292 -0.83 -39.74 -0.53
N LEU A 293 0.35 -40.07 0.01
CA LEU A 293 0.57 -41.31 0.74
C LEU A 293 1.76 -41.17 1.70
N ASP A 294 1.57 -41.64 2.93
CA ASP A 294 2.64 -41.90 3.90
C ASP A 294 3.42 -43.17 3.48
N LEU A 295 4.75 -43.08 3.37
CA LEU A 295 5.59 -44.23 2.99
C LEU A 295 6.07 -45.04 4.21
N ASP A 296 5.85 -44.57 5.45
CA ASP A 296 6.23 -45.32 6.64
C ASP A 296 5.45 -46.64 6.71
N ASN A 297 6.18 -47.75 6.84
CA ASN A 297 5.67 -49.12 6.73
C ASN A 297 4.93 -49.47 5.42
N SER A 298 4.88 -48.58 4.41
CA SER A 298 4.23 -48.85 3.12
C SER A 298 5.00 -49.89 2.31
N SER A 299 4.27 -50.73 1.57
CA SER A 299 4.84 -51.77 0.71
C SER A 299 4.88 -51.33 -0.75
N VAL A 300 5.96 -51.68 -1.46
CA VAL A 300 6.14 -51.41 -2.90
C VAL A 300 6.35 -52.71 -3.63
N MET A 301 5.63 -52.89 -4.75
CA MET A 301 5.70 -54.10 -5.57
C MET A 301 5.58 -53.77 -7.06
N ALA A 302 6.30 -54.51 -7.90
CA ALA A 302 6.09 -54.51 -9.35
C ALA A 302 4.69 -55.06 -9.67
N VAL A 303 3.98 -54.46 -10.63
CA VAL A 303 2.63 -54.90 -11.03
C VAL A 303 2.48 -54.84 -12.55
N GLU A 304 2.14 -55.97 -13.17
CA GLU A 304 1.66 -56.00 -14.54
C GLU A 304 0.27 -55.35 -14.62
N CYS A 305 0.17 -54.22 -15.33
CA CYS A 305 -1.05 -53.44 -15.39
C CYS A 305 -1.26 -52.87 -16.80
N GLU A 306 -2.35 -53.26 -17.47
CA GLU A 306 -2.76 -52.70 -18.78
C GLU A 306 -1.64 -52.74 -19.86
N ASP A 307 -0.79 -53.77 -19.83
CA ASP A 307 0.40 -53.94 -20.71
C ASP A 307 1.41 -52.77 -20.68
N ARG A 308 1.45 -52.02 -19.57
CA ARG A 308 2.33 -50.86 -19.39
C ARG A 308 3.66 -51.26 -18.73
N ARG A 309 4.75 -50.87 -19.39
CA ARG A 309 6.13 -51.00 -18.86
C ARG A 309 6.30 -50.20 -17.57
N TYR A 310 7.11 -50.71 -16.64
CA TYR A 310 7.56 -50.04 -15.42
C TYR A 310 6.44 -49.58 -14.47
N CYS A 311 5.35 -50.35 -14.42
CA CYS A 311 4.28 -50.17 -13.45
C CYS A 311 4.61 -50.81 -12.09
N PHE A 312 4.27 -50.09 -11.03
CA PHE A 312 4.45 -50.51 -9.65
C PHE A 312 3.29 -50.01 -8.79
N GLN A 313 3.01 -50.72 -7.70
CA GLN A 313 1.98 -50.37 -6.73
C GLN A 313 2.62 -50.04 -5.40
N ILE A 314 2.21 -48.91 -4.81
CA ILE A 314 2.50 -48.60 -3.40
C ILE A 314 1.21 -48.82 -2.61
N THR A 315 1.28 -49.61 -1.56
CA THR A 315 0.14 -49.99 -0.70
C THR A 315 0.43 -49.60 0.74
N SER A 316 -0.48 -48.84 1.35
CA SER A 316 -0.35 -48.34 2.73
C SER A 316 -0.35 -49.47 3.76
N PRO A 317 0.17 -49.26 4.99
CA PRO A 317 0.26 -50.32 6.02
C PRO A 317 -1.10 -50.94 6.39
N SER A 318 -2.18 -50.17 6.22
CA SER A 318 -3.56 -50.60 6.49
C SER A 318 -4.22 -51.36 5.34
N GLY A 319 -3.56 -51.48 4.17
CA GLY A 319 -4.13 -52.04 2.94
C GLY A 319 -5.25 -51.22 2.29
N LYS A 320 -5.75 -50.16 2.95
CA LYS A 320 -6.90 -49.35 2.50
C LYS A 320 -6.58 -48.43 1.32
N THR A 321 -5.32 -47.98 1.22
CA THR A 321 -4.87 -47.06 0.17
C THR A 321 -3.84 -47.77 -0.69
N SER A 322 -4.13 -47.88 -1.98
CA SER A 322 -3.27 -48.52 -2.98
C SER A 322 -3.27 -47.67 -4.24
N MET A 323 -2.10 -47.18 -4.64
CA MET A 323 -1.91 -46.44 -5.90
C MET A 323 -1.02 -47.21 -6.84
N ILE A 324 -1.37 -47.24 -8.13
CA ILE A 324 -0.54 -47.79 -9.19
C ILE A 324 0.08 -46.61 -9.95
N LEU A 325 1.40 -46.63 -10.02
CA LEU A 325 2.25 -45.60 -10.63
C LEU A 325 3.05 -46.23 -11.78
N GLN A 326 3.47 -45.40 -12.73
CA GLN A 326 4.32 -45.79 -13.86
C GLN A 326 5.48 -44.80 -14.01
N ALA A 327 6.71 -45.31 -14.03
CA ALA A 327 7.91 -44.55 -14.38
C ALA A 327 8.21 -44.62 -15.89
N GLU A 328 9.01 -43.69 -16.41
CA GLU A 328 9.32 -43.66 -17.86
C GLU A 328 10.54 -44.49 -18.27
N SER A 329 11.47 -44.77 -17.34
CA SER A 329 12.60 -45.68 -17.56
C SER A 329 12.71 -46.78 -16.50
N LYS A 330 13.42 -47.86 -16.84
CA LYS A 330 13.74 -48.94 -15.90
C LYS A 330 14.51 -48.42 -14.67
N LYS A 331 15.45 -47.48 -14.87
CA LYS A 331 16.29 -46.91 -13.81
C LYS A 331 15.43 -46.16 -12.80
N GLU A 332 14.56 -45.26 -13.27
CA GLU A 332 13.65 -44.53 -12.40
C GLU A 332 12.76 -45.44 -11.56
N TYR A 333 12.22 -46.51 -12.16
CA TYR A 333 11.43 -47.50 -11.45
C TYR A 333 12.23 -48.20 -10.33
N GLU A 334 13.47 -48.63 -10.59
CA GLU A 334 14.31 -49.25 -9.56
C GLU A 334 14.72 -48.26 -8.46
N GLU A 335 14.98 -46.99 -8.80
CA GLU A 335 15.34 -45.94 -7.83
C GLU A 335 14.17 -45.54 -6.94
N VAL A 336 12.98 -45.28 -7.51
CA VAL A 336 11.77 -44.96 -6.72
C VAL A 336 11.40 -46.13 -5.80
N SER A 337 11.52 -47.37 -6.30
CA SER A 337 11.30 -48.58 -5.49
C SER A 337 12.30 -48.67 -4.34
N ALA A 338 13.59 -48.41 -4.59
CA ALA A 338 14.63 -48.43 -3.56
C ALA A 338 14.43 -47.35 -2.49
N VAL A 339 14.05 -46.12 -2.87
CA VAL A 339 13.78 -45.01 -1.93
C VAL A 339 12.65 -45.39 -0.97
N ALA A 340 11.50 -45.82 -1.49
CA ALA A 340 10.34 -46.15 -0.66
C ALA A 340 10.57 -47.38 0.24
N ILE A 341 11.32 -48.40 -0.23
CA ILE A 341 11.75 -49.52 0.61
C ILE A 341 12.69 -49.04 1.73
N ARG A 342 13.61 -48.12 1.45
CA ARG A 342 14.57 -47.62 2.44
C ARG A 342 13.95 -46.69 3.48
N LEU A 343 13.00 -45.83 3.10
CA LEU A 343 12.23 -45.02 4.05
C LEU A 343 11.50 -45.91 5.07
N ASN A 344 10.79 -46.94 4.59
CA ASN A 344 10.16 -47.96 5.42
C ASN A 344 11.18 -48.65 6.37
N GLN A 345 12.34 -49.11 5.86
CA GLN A 345 13.38 -49.71 6.71
C GLN A 345 13.95 -48.74 7.77
N THR A 346 14.07 -47.45 7.46
CA THR A 346 14.51 -46.43 8.42
C THR A 346 13.47 -46.20 9.52
N ALA A 347 12.18 -46.15 9.18
CA ALA A 347 11.09 -46.09 10.16
C ALA A 347 11.09 -47.32 11.09
N ILE A 348 11.28 -48.53 10.56
CA ILE A 348 11.40 -49.76 11.38
C ILE A 348 12.59 -49.68 12.34
N GLN A 349 13.76 -49.25 11.87
CA GLN A 349 14.96 -49.12 12.72
C GLN A 349 14.80 -48.08 13.84
N ALA A 350 14.06 -47.01 13.60
CA ALA A 350 13.74 -46.01 14.63
C ALA A 350 12.74 -46.52 15.69
N VAL A 351 11.94 -47.54 15.37
CA VAL A 351 10.91 -48.11 16.26
C VAL A 351 11.42 -49.34 17.05
N THR A 352 12.49 -50.01 16.62
CA THR A 352 13.15 -51.06 17.42
C THR A 352 14.06 -50.48 18.51
N PRO A 353 13.80 -50.70 19.82
CA PRO A 353 14.75 -50.30 20.86
C PRO A 353 16.01 -51.17 20.81
N ILE A 354 17.19 -50.55 20.83
CA ILE A 354 18.48 -51.26 20.78
C ILE A 354 18.78 -51.88 22.15
N THR A 355 18.26 -53.09 22.39
CA THR A 355 18.52 -53.87 23.61
C THR A 355 19.49 -55.02 23.35
N SER A 356 20.78 -54.73 23.19
CA SER A 356 21.84 -55.74 23.12
C SER A 356 23.14 -55.26 23.78
N PHE A 357 23.37 -55.69 25.02
CA PHE A 357 24.68 -55.60 25.67
C PHE A 357 25.65 -56.59 25.01
N GLU A 358 26.67 -56.10 24.31
CA GLU A 358 27.91 -56.85 24.05
C GLU A 358 29.12 -56.12 24.63
N LYS A 359 30.23 -56.85 24.82
CA LYS A 359 31.19 -56.57 25.91
C LYS A 359 32.63 -56.94 25.54
N ARG A 360 33.53 -55.94 25.54
CA ARG A 360 35.00 -56.02 25.29
C ARG A 360 35.36 -56.25 23.79
N GLN A 361 36.60 -56.02 23.31
CA GLN A 361 37.88 -55.95 24.04
C GLN A 361 38.99 -55.07 23.39
N GLU A 362 39.67 -54.29 24.24
CA GLU A 362 41.10 -53.80 24.28
C GLU A 362 41.96 -53.47 23.04
N GLY A 363 42.85 -52.47 23.20
CA GLY A 363 43.95 -52.15 22.27
C GLY A 363 44.47 -50.70 22.32
N SER A 364 44.83 -50.12 23.49
CA SER A 364 46.23 -50.04 24.01
C SER A 364 47.10 -48.89 23.42
N PRO A 365 48.16 -48.37 24.10
CA PRO A 365 48.43 -48.33 25.54
C PRO A 365 48.89 -46.95 26.12
N ASN A 366 48.97 -46.95 27.46
CA ASN A 366 49.52 -45.99 28.45
C ASN A 366 50.95 -45.42 28.16
N PRO A 367 51.47 -44.37 28.88
CA PRO A 367 51.60 -44.36 30.35
C PRO A 367 51.37 -43.06 31.16
N ASP A 368 50.96 -43.22 32.43
CA ASP A 368 50.85 -42.20 33.50
C ASP A 368 52.18 -41.57 33.97
N ARG A 369 52.09 -40.42 34.68
CA ARG A 369 52.82 -40.26 35.96
C ARG A 369 52.22 -39.26 36.98
N ALA A 370 51.80 -39.81 38.14
CA ALA A 370 51.83 -39.25 39.51
C ALA A 370 50.89 -38.11 40.01
N LYS A 371 49.99 -38.53 40.91
CA LYS A 371 49.39 -37.87 42.10
C LYS A 371 50.43 -37.41 43.17
N PRO A 372 50.07 -36.86 44.37
CA PRO A 372 48.93 -36.02 44.82
C PRO A 372 49.29 -34.84 45.81
N GLY A 373 48.29 -34.03 46.21
CA GLY A 373 48.25 -33.10 47.37
C GLY A 373 47.17 -32.03 47.14
N GLY A 374 46.23 -31.69 48.03
CA GLY A 374 46.35 -31.20 49.42
C GLY A 374 46.33 -29.65 49.41
N VAL A 375 45.48 -28.88 50.12
CA VAL A 375 44.58 -29.11 51.28
C VAL A 375 43.36 -28.16 51.19
N HIS A 376 42.26 -28.41 51.93
CA HIS A 376 41.12 -27.48 52.07
C HIS A 376 41.48 -26.13 52.72
N ALA A 377 40.85 -25.03 52.26
CA ALA A 377 40.62 -23.83 53.07
C ALA A 377 39.34 -23.08 52.63
N THR A 378 38.43 -22.90 53.60
CA THR A 378 37.42 -21.83 53.77
C THR A 378 36.83 -21.06 52.57
N SER A 379 35.49 -21.05 52.53
CA SER A 379 34.66 -20.11 51.79
C SER A 379 34.92 -18.64 52.14
N SER A 380 35.05 -17.79 51.12
CA SER A 380 34.69 -16.37 51.18
C SER A 380 33.60 -16.09 50.15
N GLY A 381 32.63 -15.22 50.49
CA GLY A 381 31.55 -14.87 49.57
C GLY A 381 32.05 -13.92 48.48
N SER A 382 31.74 -14.23 47.22
CA SER A 382 31.91 -13.32 46.09
C SER A 382 30.57 -13.15 45.38
N GLN A 383 30.11 -11.91 45.28
CA GLN A 383 28.89 -11.57 44.54
C GLN A 383 29.11 -11.90 43.06
N LYS A 384 28.27 -12.78 42.48
CA LYS A 384 28.21 -12.92 41.01
C LYS A 384 27.44 -11.75 40.42
N SER A 385 28.17 -10.75 39.93
CA SER A 385 27.63 -9.76 38.99
C SER A 385 27.40 -10.43 37.63
N GLY A 386 26.19 -10.29 37.07
CA GLY A 386 25.89 -10.45 35.65
C GLY A 386 26.39 -11.74 34.97
N ALA A 387 25.67 -12.84 35.17
CA ALA A 387 25.53 -13.82 34.09
C ALA A 387 24.24 -13.48 33.32
N ALA A 388 24.20 -13.71 32.01
CA ALA A 388 22.95 -13.69 31.27
C ALA A 388 22.04 -14.84 31.77
N PRO A 389 20.71 -14.68 31.81
CA PRO A 389 19.79 -15.77 32.13
C PRO A 389 19.89 -16.88 31.08
N GLU A 390 19.78 -18.14 31.50
CA GLU A 390 19.74 -19.26 30.54
C GLU A 390 18.35 -19.31 29.88
N PRO A 391 18.21 -19.85 28.64
CA PRO A 391 16.92 -19.85 27.94
C PRO A 391 15.76 -20.51 28.72
N GLU A 392 16.07 -21.50 29.56
CA GLU A 392 15.10 -22.24 30.38
C GLU A 392 14.56 -21.41 31.57
N ASP A 393 15.29 -20.37 31.99
CA ASP A 393 14.88 -19.39 33.01
C ASP A 393 13.86 -18.37 32.46
N LEU A 394 13.83 -18.17 31.14
CA LEU A 394 12.93 -17.23 30.46
C LEU A 394 11.65 -17.89 29.94
N ILE A 395 11.79 -19.09 29.36
CA ILE A 395 10.68 -19.86 28.77
C ILE A 395 10.80 -21.32 29.21
N ALA A 396 9.72 -21.89 29.74
CA ALA A 396 9.73 -23.27 30.21
C ALA A 396 9.96 -24.26 29.04
N PRO A 397 10.86 -25.26 29.17
CA PRO A 397 11.02 -26.30 28.16
C PRO A 397 9.71 -27.06 27.91
N GLY A 398 9.23 -27.03 26.66
CA GLY A 398 7.97 -27.65 26.26
C GLY A 398 6.73 -26.74 26.28
N THR A 399 6.87 -25.43 26.55
CA THR A 399 5.77 -24.47 26.37
C THR A 399 5.19 -24.56 24.94
N PRO A 400 3.86 -24.67 24.78
CA PRO A 400 3.23 -24.69 23.46
C PRO A 400 3.33 -23.33 22.76
N ILE A 401 3.57 -23.36 21.45
CA ILE A 401 3.56 -22.18 20.59
C ILE A 401 2.26 -22.16 19.78
N GLN A 402 1.52 -21.05 19.88
CA GLN A 402 0.28 -20.82 19.14
C GLN A 402 0.59 -20.07 17.84
N PHE A 403 0.18 -20.64 16.69
CA PHE A 403 0.47 -20.10 15.35
C PHE A 403 -0.71 -19.37 14.68
N ASP A 404 -1.87 -19.27 15.33
CA ASP A 404 -3.06 -18.60 14.80
C ASP A 404 -3.85 -17.87 15.91
N ILE A 405 -4.37 -16.68 15.61
CA ILE A 405 -5.15 -15.82 16.54
C ILE A 405 -6.64 -15.91 16.17
N MET A 406 -7.15 -17.14 16.06
CA MET A 406 -8.57 -17.40 15.85
C MET A 406 -9.20 -17.76 17.19
N LEU A 407 -9.73 -16.75 17.89
CA LEU A 407 -10.58 -16.98 19.06
C LEU A 407 -11.80 -17.84 18.65
N PRO A 408 -12.21 -18.84 19.45
CA PRO A 408 -13.40 -19.62 19.15
C PRO A 408 -14.65 -18.72 19.08
N ALA A 409 -15.58 -19.05 18.19
CA ALA A 409 -16.78 -18.24 17.93
C ALA A 409 -17.75 -18.11 19.13
N SER A 410 -17.46 -18.74 20.27
CA SER A 410 -18.12 -18.53 21.55
C SER A 410 -17.85 -17.14 22.15
N GLU A 411 -16.62 -16.62 22.05
CA GLU A 411 -16.25 -15.34 22.69
C GLU A 411 -16.83 -14.11 21.97
N PHE A 412 -17.21 -14.28 20.70
CA PHE A 412 -17.97 -13.30 19.94
C PHE A 412 -19.32 -12.92 20.57
N GLN A 413 -19.87 -13.71 21.51
CA GLN A 413 -21.13 -13.38 22.18
C GLN A 413 -20.99 -12.46 23.40
N ASP A 414 -19.89 -12.52 24.16
CA ASP A 414 -19.78 -11.73 25.40
C ASP A 414 -19.17 -10.34 25.18
N GLN A 415 -18.23 -10.15 24.24
CA GLN A 415 -17.81 -8.78 23.86
C GLN A 415 -18.97 -7.97 23.25
N ASN A 416 -19.83 -8.60 22.44
CA ASN A 416 -21.01 -7.95 21.85
C ASN A 416 -22.15 -7.67 22.85
N ARG A 417 -22.03 -8.12 24.10
CA ARG A 417 -23.07 -7.91 25.13
C ARG A 417 -23.08 -6.49 25.68
N ALA A 418 -21.99 -5.73 25.49
CA ALA A 418 -21.87 -4.33 25.81
C ALA A 418 -22.00 -3.43 24.54
N GLY A 419 -23.23 -3.26 24.04
CA GLY A 419 -23.57 -2.13 23.14
C GLY A 419 -24.24 -2.44 21.80
N GLY A 420 -24.32 -3.71 21.36
CA GLY A 420 -24.83 -4.06 20.02
C GLY A 420 -26.34 -3.83 19.78
N ARG A 421 -26.74 -2.60 19.41
CA ARG A 421 -28.09 -2.33 18.85
C ARG A 421 -28.23 -2.94 17.45
N ARG A 422 -29.35 -3.63 17.19
CA ARG A 422 -29.69 -4.13 15.85
C ARG A 422 -30.00 -2.99 14.88
N THR A 423 -29.34 -2.96 13.73
CA THR A 423 -29.73 -2.13 12.59
C THR A 423 -30.94 -2.72 11.85
N ASN A 424 -31.79 -1.84 11.32
CA ASN A 424 -33.03 -2.20 10.62
C ASN A 424 -32.78 -2.15 9.09
N PRO A 425 -33.41 -2.99 8.23
CA PRO A 425 -33.07 -3.05 6.79
C PRO A 425 -33.52 -1.86 5.93
N PHE A 426 -34.17 -0.85 6.52
CA PHE A 426 -34.60 0.37 5.84
C PHE A 426 -33.88 1.55 6.49
N GLY A 427 -33.10 2.27 5.68
CA GLY A 427 -32.20 3.31 6.17
C GLY A 427 -32.92 4.63 6.48
N GLU A 428 -33.09 4.89 7.76
CA GLU A 428 -33.21 6.25 8.31
C GLU A 428 -32.03 6.47 9.27
N THR A 429 -31.44 7.65 9.23
CA THR A 429 -30.29 8.02 10.07
C THR A 429 -30.76 8.79 11.29
N ASP A 430 -30.75 8.14 12.45
CA ASP A 430 -30.85 8.86 13.73
C ASP A 430 -29.51 9.57 14.00
N ASP A 431 -29.56 10.89 14.15
CA ASP A 431 -28.51 11.68 14.80
C ASP A 431 -28.43 11.35 16.31
N ASP A 432 -27.39 11.85 16.99
CA ASP A 432 -27.05 11.67 18.41
C ASP A 432 -26.48 10.30 18.84
N CYS A 433 -25.16 10.17 18.73
CA CYS A 433 -24.38 9.30 19.62
C CYS A 433 -23.02 9.93 19.98
N SER A 434 -22.97 10.64 21.11
CA SER A 434 -21.75 11.26 21.63
C SER A 434 -21.08 10.41 22.71
N THR A 435 -19.95 9.76 22.40
CA THR A 435 -18.72 9.61 23.22
C THR A 435 -17.81 8.54 22.62
N GLU A 436 -16.69 8.95 22.01
CA GLU A 436 -15.36 8.30 22.03
C GLU A 436 -14.34 9.32 21.47
N SER A 437 -14.07 10.37 22.24
CA SER A 437 -13.17 11.49 21.85
C SER A 437 -11.68 11.22 22.12
N ASP A 438 -11.39 10.25 22.97
CA ASP A 438 -10.15 10.25 23.75
C ASP A 438 -8.98 9.53 23.05
N ASP A 439 -9.27 8.72 22.02
CA ASP A 439 -8.26 8.04 21.19
C ASP A 439 -7.71 8.94 20.05
N SER A 440 -8.16 10.19 19.96
CA SER A 440 -7.88 11.11 18.84
C SER A 440 -6.48 11.73 18.77
N LEU A 441 -5.62 11.53 19.79
CA LEU A 441 -4.28 12.13 19.86
C LEU A 441 -3.16 11.28 19.21
N LEU A 442 -3.38 9.97 19.06
CA LEU A 442 -2.47 9.08 18.34
C LEU A 442 -3.26 7.89 17.82
N GLN A 443 -3.25 7.70 16.50
CA GLN A 443 -3.78 6.52 15.83
C GLN A 443 -2.88 6.17 14.63
N GLN A 444 -1.99 5.19 14.82
CA GLN A 444 -1.06 4.74 13.78
C GLN A 444 -1.34 3.28 13.42
N VAL A 445 -1.22 2.91 12.14
CA VAL A 445 -1.51 1.55 11.67
C VAL A 445 -0.31 0.98 10.92
N PHE A 446 0.10 -0.23 11.29
CA PHE A 446 1.21 -0.97 10.68
C PHE A 446 0.73 -2.29 10.07
N ALA A 447 1.21 -2.61 8.88
CA ALA A 447 0.95 -3.90 8.24
C ALA A 447 1.92 -4.97 8.77
N VAL A 448 1.39 -5.90 9.56
CA VAL A 448 2.16 -6.97 10.23
C VAL A 448 1.61 -8.35 9.88
N ARG A 449 2.41 -9.38 10.15
CA ARG A 449 2.06 -10.80 10.02
C ARG A 449 2.38 -11.49 11.32
N PHE A 450 1.38 -12.11 11.95
CA PHE A 450 1.60 -12.88 13.16
C PHE A 450 2.45 -14.12 12.87
N LEU A 451 3.54 -14.29 13.64
CA LEU A 451 4.42 -15.45 13.54
C LEU A 451 4.10 -16.47 14.63
N GLY A 452 3.77 -16.04 15.84
CA GLY A 452 3.32 -16.92 16.91
C GLY A 452 3.30 -16.23 18.27
N SER A 453 2.65 -16.87 19.23
CA SER A 453 2.67 -16.47 20.64
C SER A 453 2.93 -17.66 21.56
N MET A 454 3.46 -17.39 22.74
CA MET A 454 3.72 -18.39 23.77
C MET A 454 3.75 -17.77 25.18
N ALA A 455 3.45 -18.57 26.19
CA ALA A 455 3.58 -18.17 27.59
C ALA A 455 5.06 -18.01 27.98
N VAL A 456 5.36 -17.01 28.82
CA VAL A 456 6.72 -16.67 29.25
C VAL A 456 6.78 -16.41 30.75
N ARG A 457 7.97 -16.54 31.36
CA ARG A 457 8.11 -16.57 32.83
C ARG A 457 8.09 -15.20 33.51
N CYS A 458 8.39 -14.12 32.80
CA CYS A 458 8.28 -12.76 33.33
C CYS A 458 7.96 -11.73 32.23
N GLY A 459 7.37 -10.61 32.64
CA GLY A 459 7.05 -9.48 31.76
C GLY A 459 8.02 -8.30 31.85
N ASP A 460 9.01 -8.34 32.73
CA ASP A 460 9.93 -7.22 32.99
C ASP A 460 11.22 -7.25 32.15
N ASN A 461 11.63 -8.42 31.66
CA ASN A 461 12.88 -8.63 30.93
C ASN A 461 12.66 -8.67 29.39
N GLN A 462 13.36 -7.81 28.65
CA GLN A 462 13.27 -7.73 27.19
C GLN A 462 13.87 -8.95 26.46
N GLU A 463 14.85 -9.65 27.06
CA GLU A 463 15.49 -10.84 26.48
C GLU A 463 14.49 -11.98 26.20
N VAL A 464 13.40 -12.03 26.97
CA VAL A 464 12.27 -12.95 26.79
C VAL A 464 11.69 -12.84 25.37
N ILE A 465 11.67 -11.64 24.78
CA ILE A 465 11.12 -11.40 23.44
C ILE A 465 12.05 -11.98 22.37
N TYR A 466 13.37 -11.82 22.50
CA TYR A 466 14.34 -12.39 21.56
C TYR A 466 14.36 -13.92 21.62
N GLU A 467 14.25 -14.51 22.82
CA GLU A 467 14.14 -15.96 22.97
C GLU A 467 12.81 -16.50 22.43
N ALA A 468 11.69 -15.79 22.65
CA ALA A 468 10.40 -16.12 22.03
C ALA A 468 10.47 -16.02 20.49
N MET A 469 11.10 -14.98 19.93
CA MET A 469 11.36 -14.88 18.48
C MET A 469 12.14 -16.09 17.97
N ARG A 470 13.21 -16.49 18.67
CA ARG A 470 14.08 -17.62 18.31
C ARG A 470 13.30 -18.94 18.32
N GLN A 471 12.52 -19.21 19.37
CA GLN A 471 11.72 -20.43 19.48
C GLN A 471 10.57 -20.47 18.48
N VAL A 472 9.83 -19.37 18.28
CA VAL A 472 8.76 -19.27 17.27
C VAL A 472 9.32 -19.52 15.87
N LEU A 473 10.41 -18.86 15.48
CA LEU A 473 11.00 -19.02 14.14
C LEU A 473 11.56 -20.44 13.93
N ALA A 474 12.25 -21.00 14.92
CA ALA A 474 12.74 -22.38 14.86
C ALA A 474 11.59 -23.38 14.71
N ALA A 475 10.53 -23.24 15.51
CA ALA A 475 9.36 -24.11 15.44
C ALA A 475 8.63 -23.98 14.08
N ARG A 476 8.46 -22.77 13.53
CA ARG A 476 7.90 -22.57 12.19
C ARG A 476 8.72 -23.24 11.10
N ALA A 477 10.05 -23.21 11.20
CA ALA A 477 10.94 -23.89 10.26
C ALA A 477 10.83 -25.43 10.38
N ILE A 478 10.91 -25.97 11.60
CA ILE A 478 10.80 -27.41 11.89
C ILE A 478 9.45 -27.97 11.43
N HIS A 479 8.35 -27.28 11.74
CA HIS A 479 6.99 -27.70 11.38
C HIS A 479 6.54 -27.22 9.98
N ASN A 480 7.44 -26.63 9.18
CA ASN A 480 7.17 -26.17 7.81
C ASN A 480 5.96 -25.21 7.69
N ILE A 481 5.76 -24.35 8.69
CA ILE A 481 4.62 -23.43 8.79
C ILE A 481 4.93 -22.16 8.00
N PHE A 482 4.80 -22.24 6.67
CA PHE A 482 5.04 -21.11 5.76
C PHE A 482 3.86 -20.12 5.69
N ARG A 483 2.64 -20.53 6.07
CA ARG A 483 1.47 -19.65 6.05
C ARG A 483 1.47 -18.71 7.26
N THR A 484 1.52 -17.42 6.99
CA THR A 484 1.22 -16.34 7.95
C THR A 484 -0.07 -15.64 7.54
N THR A 485 -0.72 -14.96 8.48
CA THR A 485 -1.90 -14.13 8.23
C THR A 485 -1.52 -12.67 8.42
N GLU A 486 -1.77 -11.85 7.40
CA GLU A 486 -1.55 -10.40 7.46
C GLU A 486 -2.66 -9.71 8.26
N SER A 487 -2.29 -8.69 9.03
CA SER A 487 -3.16 -7.96 9.95
C SER A 487 -2.66 -6.53 10.10
N HIS A 488 -3.59 -5.62 10.37
CA HIS A 488 -3.29 -4.23 10.68
C HIS A 488 -3.13 -4.10 12.20
N LEU A 489 -1.89 -3.88 12.67
CA LEU A 489 -1.62 -3.51 14.05
C LEU A 489 -1.88 -2.01 14.20
N MET A 490 -3.02 -1.65 14.79
CA MET A 490 -3.36 -0.29 15.16
C MET A 490 -2.84 0.00 16.57
N VAL A 491 -1.98 1.01 16.68
CA VAL A 491 -1.48 1.56 17.94
C VAL A 491 -2.28 2.84 18.22
N THR A 492 -2.94 2.92 19.39
CA THR A 492 -3.59 4.14 19.86
C THR A 492 -3.10 4.57 21.23
N SER A 493 -3.52 5.75 21.68
CA SER A 493 -3.26 6.26 23.04
C SER A 493 -4.01 5.54 24.18
N SER A 494 -4.52 4.33 23.94
CA SER A 494 -5.17 3.49 24.95
C SER A 494 -5.08 1.98 24.69
N ASN A 495 -4.94 1.54 23.43
CA ASN A 495 -4.98 0.13 23.05
C ASN A 495 -4.03 -0.23 21.89
N LEU A 496 -3.65 -1.52 21.82
CA LEU A 496 -3.09 -2.16 20.65
C LEU A 496 -4.15 -3.10 20.06
N ARG A 497 -4.59 -2.89 18.82
CA ARG A 497 -5.60 -3.72 18.13
C ARG A 497 -5.01 -4.39 16.91
N LEU A 498 -5.20 -5.70 16.77
CA LEU A 498 -4.93 -6.44 15.53
C LEU A 498 -6.22 -6.58 14.74
N ILE A 499 -6.31 -5.87 13.62
CA ILE A 499 -7.51 -5.76 12.79
C ILE A 499 -7.31 -6.56 11.50
N ASP A 500 -8.32 -7.33 11.12
CA ASP A 500 -8.35 -8.04 9.84
C ASP A 500 -8.50 -7.05 8.67
N PRO A 501 -7.57 -7.02 7.69
CA PRO A 501 -7.55 -5.97 6.67
C PRO A 501 -8.70 -6.07 5.67
N GLN A 502 -9.33 -7.23 5.51
CA GLN A 502 -10.42 -7.44 4.55
C GLN A 502 -11.79 -7.17 5.17
N THR A 503 -12.00 -7.56 6.43
CA THR A 503 -13.29 -7.47 7.12
C THR A 503 -13.38 -6.29 8.09
N GLN A 504 -12.26 -5.63 8.40
CA GLN A 504 -12.12 -4.57 9.42
C GLN A 504 -12.55 -5.02 10.84
N VAL A 505 -12.56 -6.33 11.09
CA VAL A 505 -12.88 -6.91 12.40
C VAL A 505 -11.62 -6.98 13.26
N THR A 506 -11.68 -6.44 14.47
CA THR A 506 -10.66 -6.65 15.50
C THR A 506 -10.58 -8.14 15.87
N ARG A 507 -9.43 -8.77 15.61
CA ARG A 507 -9.14 -10.18 15.94
C ARG A 507 -8.76 -10.36 17.41
N ILE A 508 -7.98 -9.41 17.93
CA ILE A 508 -7.59 -9.30 19.35
C ILE A 508 -7.26 -7.84 19.67
N SER A 509 -7.46 -7.46 20.94
CA SER A 509 -7.16 -6.13 21.47
C SER A 509 -6.47 -6.29 22.82
N PHE A 510 -5.45 -5.48 23.07
CA PHE A 510 -4.74 -5.37 24.34
C PHE A 510 -4.85 -3.93 24.83
N GLN A 511 -5.07 -3.70 26.13
CA GLN A 511 -4.95 -2.37 26.70
C GLN A 511 -3.46 -1.99 26.77
N LEU A 512 -3.13 -0.74 26.52
CA LEU A 512 -1.72 -0.31 26.43
C LEU A 512 -0.97 -0.43 27.78
N GLY A 513 -1.70 -0.48 28.90
CA GLY A 513 -1.16 -0.77 30.23
C GLY A 513 -0.85 -2.25 30.50
N GLU A 514 -1.47 -3.18 29.76
CA GLU A 514 -1.21 -4.63 29.86
C GLU A 514 0.08 -5.03 29.12
N VAL A 515 0.54 -4.20 28.18
CA VAL A 515 1.76 -4.45 27.40
C VAL A 515 2.98 -4.07 28.23
N CYS A 516 3.62 -5.04 28.89
CA CYS A 516 4.76 -4.79 29.79
C CYS A 516 5.98 -4.28 28.99
N GLN A 517 6.45 -5.09 28.04
CA GLN A 517 7.70 -4.91 27.29
C GLN A 517 7.48 -5.08 25.78
N PHE A 518 8.33 -4.44 24.98
CA PHE A 518 8.33 -4.56 23.51
C PHE A 518 9.75 -4.43 22.94
N ALA A 519 10.03 -5.10 21.83
CA ALA A 519 11.35 -5.13 21.21
C ALA A 519 11.30 -5.34 19.69
N ALA A 520 12.31 -4.83 18.99
CA ALA A 520 12.61 -5.12 17.59
C ALA A 520 13.91 -5.93 17.50
N HIS A 521 14.02 -6.86 16.54
CA HIS A 521 15.17 -7.75 16.45
C HIS A 521 16.39 -7.05 15.85
N GLN A 522 17.49 -7.00 16.60
CA GLN A 522 18.70 -6.22 16.29
C GLN A 522 19.27 -6.48 14.87
N GLU A 523 19.35 -7.75 14.45
CA GLU A 523 19.87 -8.10 13.11
C GLU A 523 18.80 -8.12 11.99
N ASN A 524 17.52 -8.00 12.33
CA ASN A 524 16.41 -8.17 11.39
C ASN A 524 15.28 -7.20 11.73
N GLY A 525 15.43 -5.97 11.27
CA GLY A 525 14.49 -4.89 11.52
C GLY A 525 13.05 -5.14 11.07
N ARG A 526 12.70 -6.25 10.41
CA ARG A 526 11.29 -6.64 10.17
C ARG A 526 10.66 -7.42 11.32
N LEU A 527 11.42 -8.00 12.23
CA LEU A 527 10.88 -8.75 13.36
C LEU A 527 10.66 -7.82 14.56
N MET A 528 9.47 -7.88 15.14
CA MET A 528 9.16 -7.23 16.41
C MET A 528 8.25 -8.11 17.28
N GLY A 529 8.22 -7.84 18.58
CA GLY A 529 7.34 -8.54 19.50
C GLY A 529 7.10 -7.75 20.77
N PHE A 530 6.11 -8.18 21.54
CA PHE A 530 5.76 -7.60 22.83
C PHE A 530 5.22 -8.64 23.80
N VAL A 531 5.38 -8.37 25.10
CA VAL A 531 4.84 -9.19 26.19
C VAL A 531 3.61 -8.51 26.78
N VAL A 532 2.56 -9.28 26.99
CA VAL A 532 1.31 -8.83 27.63
C VAL A 532 1.14 -9.58 28.96
N GLU A 533 0.77 -8.86 30.02
CA GLU A 533 0.31 -9.40 31.29
C GLU A 533 -1.20 -9.64 31.24
N GLY A 534 -1.59 -10.90 31.42
CA GLY A 534 -2.94 -11.31 31.77
C GLY A 534 -3.01 -11.84 33.20
N ARG A 535 -4.15 -12.42 33.56
CA ARG A 535 -4.30 -13.20 34.80
C ARG A 535 -4.83 -14.58 34.45
N ASP A 536 -4.20 -15.62 34.98
CA ASP A 536 -4.72 -16.98 34.86
C ASP A 536 -5.65 -17.27 36.05
N TRP A 537 -6.86 -17.75 35.74
CA TRP A 537 -7.92 -18.03 36.72
C TRP A 537 -8.12 -19.54 36.93
N SER A 538 -7.23 -20.37 36.40
CA SER A 538 -7.38 -21.84 36.36
C SER A 538 -7.43 -22.53 37.73
N ASP A 539 -6.73 -22.01 38.76
CA ASP A 539 -6.73 -22.58 40.11
C ASP A 539 -7.84 -22.04 41.04
N GLY A 540 -8.63 -21.05 40.60
CA GLY A 540 -9.91 -20.68 41.23
C GLY A 540 -9.86 -19.76 42.47
N ASP A 541 -8.72 -19.16 42.79
CA ASP A 541 -8.62 -18.08 43.80
C ASP A 541 -9.18 -16.74 43.27
N GLU A 542 -9.60 -15.86 44.19
CA GLU A 542 -10.25 -14.57 43.84
C GLU A 542 -9.29 -13.50 43.26
N GLU A 543 -7.97 -13.72 43.34
CA GLU A 543 -6.94 -12.97 42.61
C GLU A 543 -6.01 -13.95 41.88
N GLY A 544 -6.30 -14.26 40.61
CA GLY A 544 -5.47 -15.14 39.77
C GLY A 544 -4.06 -14.59 39.50
N GLU A 545 -3.06 -15.49 39.44
CA GLU A 545 -1.65 -15.12 39.27
C GLU A 545 -1.37 -14.39 37.93
N PRO A 546 -0.41 -13.45 37.90
CA PRO A 546 -0.05 -12.72 36.69
C PRO A 546 0.61 -13.65 35.67
N SER A 547 -0.01 -13.79 34.50
CA SER A 547 0.41 -14.69 33.44
C SER A 547 0.92 -13.89 32.24
N PHE A 548 2.18 -14.10 31.84
CA PHE A 548 2.79 -13.34 30.75
C PHE A 548 2.75 -14.12 29.42
N SER A 549 2.39 -13.45 28.33
CA SER A 549 2.41 -14.01 26.97
C SER A 549 3.18 -13.11 26.02
N ALA A 550 4.19 -13.68 25.35
CA ALA A 550 4.93 -13.00 24.28
C ALA A 550 4.24 -13.22 22.93
N PHE A 551 4.08 -12.16 22.15
CA PHE A 551 3.54 -12.17 20.79
C PHE A 551 4.60 -11.70 19.81
N VAL A 552 4.81 -12.45 18.71
CA VAL A 552 5.88 -12.23 17.73
C VAL A 552 5.31 -11.97 16.33
N PHE A 553 5.84 -10.95 15.65
CA PHE A 553 5.36 -10.46 14.36
C PHE A 553 6.51 -10.23 13.37
N GLU A 554 6.24 -10.46 12.09
CA GLU A 554 6.97 -9.85 10.97
C GLU A 554 6.21 -8.58 10.55
N SER A 555 6.92 -7.49 10.27
CA SER A 555 6.37 -6.22 9.86
C SER A 555 6.88 -5.83 8.47
N ASN A 556 6.04 -5.16 7.69
CA ASN A 556 6.47 -4.52 6.42
C ASN A 556 7.26 -3.23 6.68
N THR A 557 7.08 -2.60 7.85
CA THR A 557 7.83 -1.43 8.34
C THR A 557 8.90 -1.87 9.36
N GLU A 558 9.95 -1.08 9.57
CA GLU A 558 10.94 -1.35 10.62
C GLU A 558 10.28 -1.47 12.01
N GLY A 559 10.56 -2.56 12.72
CA GLY A 559 10.00 -2.86 14.03
C GLY A 559 10.35 -1.81 15.09
N GLU A 560 11.50 -1.15 14.95
CA GLU A 560 11.89 -0.02 15.81
C GLU A 560 10.89 1.14 15.72
N LYS A 561 10.32 1.42 14.55
CA LYS A 561 9.28 2.45 14.36
C LYS A 561 7.96 2.05 15.03
N ILE A 562 7.64 0.75 15.08
CA ILE A 562 6.49 0.23 15.84
C ILE A 562 6.75 0.39 17.34
N CYS A 563 7.91 -0.06 17.83
CA CYS A 563 8.32 0.08 19.24
C CYS A 563 8.35 1.55 19.69
N TYR A 564 8.90 2.45 18.89
CA TYR A 564 8.86 3.90 19.14
C TYR A 564 7.42 4.41 19.27
N THR A 565 6.53 3.98 18.38
CA THR A 565 5.11 4.41 18.41
C THR A 565 4.37 3.85 19.63
N ILE A 566 4.69 2.64 20.08
CA ILE A 566 4.15 2.06 21.33
C ILE A 566 4.70 2.81 22.57
N SER A 567 5.99 3.19 22.57
CA SER A 567 6.57 4.06 23.61
C SER A 567 5.84 5.41 23.66
N LEU A 568 5.74 6.10 22.52
CA LEU A 568 5.07 7.40 22.43
C LEU A 568 3.59 7.32 22.83
N ALA A 569 2.91 6.20 22.55
CA ALA A 569 1.57 5.95 23.04
C ALA A 569 1.51 5.87 24.58
N LYS A 570 2.48 5.21 25.22
CA LYS A 570 2.61 5.18 26.70
C LYS A 570 2.95 6.57 27.24
N ASP A 571 3.85 7.30 26.61
CA ASP A 571 4.26 8.65 26.99
C ASP A 571 3.06 9.63 26.93
N ILE A 572 2.22 9.53 25.88
CA ILE A 572 0.94 10.28 25.78
C ILE A 572 -0.05 9.83 26.88
N THR A 573 -0.09 8.55 27.22
CA THR A 573 -0.98 8.01 28.27
C THR A 573 -0.57 8.46 29.68
N GLU A 574 0.73 8.62 29.92
CA GLU A 574 1.28 9.23 31.13
C GLU A 574 1.02 10.75 31.14
N ALA A 575 1.38 11.44 30.06
CA ALA A 575 1.22 12.89 29.94
C ALA A 575 -0.25 13.34 29.99
N LYS A 576 -1.21 12.52 29.55
CA LYS A 576 -2.66 12.74 29.75
C LYS A 576 -3.07 12.99 31.22
N LYS A 577 -2.23 12.63 32.20
CA LYS A 577 -2.45 12.90 33.65
C LYS A 577 -2.09 14.33 34.06
N ASP A 578 -1.31 15.06 33.26
CA ASP A 578 -0.86 16.44 33.51
C ASP A 578 -0.95 17.30 32.23
N PRO A 579 -1.86 18.30 32.18
CA PRO A 579 -2.01 19.18 31.02
C PRO A 579 -0.74 19.93 30.59
N GLU A 580 0.18 20.26 31.51
CA GLU A 580 1.43 20.95 31.16
C GLU A 580 2.43 19.99 30.48
N ALA A 581 2.58 18.78 31.03
CA ALA A 581 3.38 17.72 30.41
C ALA A 581 2.87 17.34 29.01
N LEU A 582 1.54 17.20 28.83
CA LEU A 582 0.95 16.89 27.51
C LEU A 582 1.22 18.00 26.48
N ALA A 583 1.08 19.26 26.88
CA ALA A 583 1.37 20.40 26.01
C ALA A 583 2.87 20.47 25.61
N GLN A 584 3.77 20.10 26.52
CA GLN A 584 5.20 20.03 26.23
C GLN A 584 5.55 18.84 25.31
N LEU A 585 4.91 17.69 25.49
CA LEU A 585 5.10 16.51 24.63
C LEU A 585 4.62 16.80 23.19
N MET A 586 3.40 17.33 23.03
CA MET A 586 2.86 17.67 21.70
C MET A 586 3.66 18.75 20.96
N LYS A 587 4.37 19.64 21.68
CA LYS A 587 5.23 20.66 21.07
C LYS A 587 6.49 20.08 20.41
N ASN A 588 6.96 18.93 20.88
CA ASN A 588 8.18 18.28 20.40
C ASN A 588 7.92 17.15 19.38
N MET A 589 6.64 16.81 19.15
CA MET A 589 6.22 15.71 18.29
C MET A 589 6.09 16.18 16.82
N PRO A 590 6.78 15.55 15.85
CA PRO A 590 6.63 15.90 14.44
C PRO A 590 5.25 15.44 13.94
N LEU A 591 4.35 16.38 13.67
CA LEU A 591 2.98 16.10 13.24
C LEU A 591 2.77 16.39 11.74
N THR A 592 1.80 15.68 11.15
CA THR A 592 1.25 16.02 9.82
C THR A 592 0.63 17.41 9.81
N ASN A 593 0.48 17.99 8.61
CA ASN A 593 -0.06 19.36 8.41
C ASN A 593 -1.50 19.57 8.93
N ASP A 594 -2.23 18.50 9.29
CA ASP A 594 -3.56 18.53 9.90
C ASP A 594 -3.55 18.26 11.42
N GLY A 595 -2.38 18.02 12.01
CA GLY A 595 -2.15 17.87 13.45
C GLY A 595 -2.53 16.52 14.06
N LYS A 596 -2.73 15.47 13.25
CA LYS A 596 -3.35 14.20 13.70
C LYS A 596 -2.46 12.96 13.71
N PHE A 597 -1.38 12.95 12.92
CA PHE A 597 -0.53 11.78 12.75
C PHE A 597 0.94 12.13 12.92
N LEU A 598 1.73 11.17 13.39
CA LEU A 598 3.18 11.30 13.55
C LEU A 598 3.88 11.24 12.19
N LEU A 599 4.80 12.18 11.92
CA LEU A 599 5.66 12.16 10.75
C LEU A 599 6.95 11.37 11.06
N LEU A 600 7.07 10.17 10.48
CA LEU A 600 8.25 9.30 10.63
C LEU A 600 9.16 9.40 9.39
N GLU A 601 9.93 10.49 9.27
CA GLU A 601 10.96 10.62 8.24
C GLU A 601 12.22 9.80 8.58
N PRO A 602 12.98 9.30 7.59
CA PRO A 602 14.24 8.60 7.81
C PRO A 602 15.42 9.57 7.89
N GLU A 603 16.05 9.72 9.06
CA GLU A 603 17.28 10.51 9.20
C GLU A 603 18.50 9.78 8.58
N THR A 604 18.83 10.13 7.33
CA THR A 604 20.22 10.04 6.87
C THR A 604 20.99 11.23 7.44
N GLY A 605 21.64 11.04 8.58
CA GLY A 605 22.31 12.13 9.30
C GLY A 605 23.51 12.73 8.55
N ASP A 606 23.70 14.04 8.70
CA ASP A 606 24.97 14.72 8.39
C ASP A 606 25.28 15.74 9.50
N ILE A 607 26.55 15.81 9.93
CA ILE A 607 26.95 16.46 11.19
C ILE A 607 27.69 17.77 10.90
N THR A 608 26.99 18.91 10.98
CA THR A 608 27.61 20.25 10.94
C THR A 608 27.07 21.20 12.01
N ASN A 609 27.75 21.25 13.17
CA ASN A 609 27.70 22.41 14.07
C ASN A 609 28.50 23.57 13.45
N GLY A 610 27.93 24.78 13.29
CA GLY A 610 28.56 25.78 12.39
C GLY A 610 28.32 27.30 12.54
N ALA A 611 27.45 27.79 13.45
CA ALA A 611 27.31 29.23 13.82
C ALA A 611 26.90 30.27 12.73
N GLY A 612 26.44 31.46 13.19
CA GLY A 612 25.97 32.59 12.36
C GLY A 612 24.44 32.64 12.26
N GLN A 613 23.71 33.00 13.32
CA GLN A 613 23.55 34.35 13.92
C GLN A 613 22.63 35.28 13.10
N GLU A 614 21.77 35.99 13.83
CA GLU A 614 20.68 36.86 13.37
C GLU A 614 21.15 38.01 12.49
N ASP A 615 20.29 38.43 11.55
CA ASP A 615 19.96 39.85 11.39
C ASP A 615 18.56 40.04 10.81
N LEU A 616 17.92 41.16 11.17
CA LEU A 616 16.58 41.58 10.74
C LEU A 616 16.68 42.87 9.94
N GLU A 617 16.11 42.92 8.74
CA GLU A 617 15.66 44.12 7.99
C GLU A 617 15.21 43.64 6.59
N SER A 618 14.43 44.33 5.76
CA SER A 618 13.27 45.25 5.84
C SER A 618 13.08 45.77 4.40
N GLU A 619 11.84 45.93 3.95
CA GLU A 619 11.38 46.68 2.74
C GLU A 619 12.36 46.98 1.58
N ALA A 620 12.15 46.30 0.43
CA ALA A 620 12.37 46.83 -0.92
C ALA A 620 11.49 46.10 -1.96
#